data_AF-A0A286AEU8-F1
#
_entry.id   AF-A0A286AEU8-F1
#
_cell.length_a   1.000
_cell.length_b   1.000
_cell.length_c   1.000
_cell.angle_alpha   90.00
_cell.angle_beta   90.00
_cell.angle_gamma   90.00
#
_symmetry.space_group_name_H-M   'P 1'
#
loop_
_entity.id
_entity.type
_entity.pdbx_description
1 polymer ?
#
loop_
_entity_poly.entity_id
_entity_poly.type
_entity_poly.pdbx_seq_one_letter_code
_entity_poly.pdbx_strand_id
1 'polypeptide(L)'
;MKKLLYTLILVFTLSTAVNAKSIVNDNPKTELTAEQKAELESITKRVEEIKSMDRSSLTKTERKALRKEVKELKKRADFLNQNVTLSLGAIIIILLLLIIIL
;
A
#
# COMPACT_ATOMS: atom_id res chain seq x y z
N MET A 1 -5.46 -9.95 34.41
CA MET A 1 -4.78 -9.54 33.14
C MET A 1 -4.34 -8.08 33.11
N LYS A 2 -5.08 -7.12 33.70
CA LYS A 2 -4.66 -5.70 33.76
C LYS A 2 -3.29 -5.46 34.43
N LYS A 3 -2.93 -6.27 35.44
CA LYS A 3 -1.63 -6.18 36.13
C LYS A 3 -0.45 -6.57 35.23
N LEU A 4 -0.62 -7.56 34.34
CA LEU A 4 0.39 -7.92 33.33
C LEU A 4 0.51 -6.83 32.25
N LEU A 5 -0.61 -6.19 31.90
CA LEU A 5 -0.62 -5.04 30.99
C LEU A 5 0.15 -3.84 31.56
N TYR A 6 -0.05 -3.51 32.84
CA TYR A 6 0.69 -2.42 33.50
C TYR A 6 2.19 -2.72 33.67
N THR A 7 2.56 -3.97 33.94
CA THR A 7 3.99 -4.36 34.01
C THR A 7 4.67 -4.32 32.65
N LEU A 8 3.95 -4.64 31.56
CA LEU A 8 4.48 -4.55 30.19
C LEU A 8 4.68 -3.10 29.74
N ILE A 9 3.75 -2.20 30.11
CA ILE A 9 3.86 -0.75 29.85
C ILE A 9 5.06 -0.15 30.61
N LEU A 10 5.30 -0.54 31.86
CA LEU A 10 6.42 -0.05 32.67
C LEU A 10 7.80 -0.45 32.10
N VAL A 11 7.92 -1.66 31.54
CA VAL A 11 9.18 -2.13 30.91
C VAL A 11 9.42 -1.43 29.56
N PHE A 12 8.35 -1.06 28.85
CA PHE A 12 8.46 -0.33 27.58
C PHE A 12 8.92 1.13 27.78
N THR A 13 8.49 1.81 28.86
CA THR A 13 8.95 3.17 29.17
C THR A 13 10.41 3.25 29.59
N LEU A 14 11.03 2.15 30.01
CA LEU A 14 12.44 2.11 30.40
C LEU A 14 13.40 1.82 29.22
N SER A 15 12.84 1.46 28.05
CA SER A 15 13.61 1.09 26.86
C SER A 15 13.84 2.26 25.88
N THR A 16 13.32 3.46 26.16
CA THR A 16 13.45 4.63 25.26
C THR A 16 14.72 5.43 25.55
N ALA A 17 15.87 4.80 25.41
CA ALA A 17 17.14 5.48 25.12
C ALA A 17 17.57 5.14 23.69
N VAL A 18 16.65 5.33 22.73
CA VAL A 18 16.97 5.19 21.32
C VAL A 18 17.43 6.57 20.83
N ASN A 19 18.73 6.72 20.60
CA ASN A 19 19.27 7.87 19.88
C ASN A 19 18.58 7.93 18.51
N ALA A 20 17.67 8.88 18.34
CA ALA A 20 17.02 9.15 17.07
C ALA A 20 18.07 9.73 16.11
N LYS A 21 18.77 8.86 15.38
CA LYS A 21 19.50 9.28 14.19
C LYS A 21 18.45 9.77 13.21
N SER A 22 18.52 11.05 12.85
CA SER A 22 17.69 11.63 11.82
C SER A 22 17.81 10.76 10.56
N ILE A 23 16.70 10.13 10.20
CA ILE A 23 16.54 9.51 8.89
C ILE A 23 16.54 10.71 7.94
N VAL A 24 17.71 11.01 7.36
CA VAL A 24 17.77 11.84 6.15
C VAL A 24 16.79 11.19 5.20
N ASN A 25 15.74 11.93 4.86
CA ASN A 25 14.68 11.53 3.96
C ASN A 25 15.21 11.58 2.52
N ASP A 26 16.35 10.93 2.27
CA ASP A 26 16.65 10.42 0.96
C ASP A 26 15.72 9.24 0.83
N ASN A 27 14.51 9.48 0.33
CA ASN A 27 13.64 8.42 -0.16
C ASN A 27 14.54 7.57 -1.06
N PRO A 28 15.02 6.37 -0.65
CA PRO A 28 15.47 5.46 -1.67
C PRO A 28 14.17 5.17 -2.38
N LYS A 29 14.02 5.66 -3.62
CA LYS A 29 12.99 5.13 -4.51
C LYS A 29 13.30 3.64 -4.54
N THR A 30 12.63 2.86 -3.68
CA THR A 30 12.82 1.42 -3.64
C THR A 30 12.51 0.99 -5.04
N GLU A 31 13.55 0.59 -5.77
CA GLU A 31 13.38 0.27 -7.18
C GLU A 31 12.33 -0.83 -7.23
N LEU A 32 11.23 -0.57 -7.94
CA LEU A 32 10.20 -1.56 -8.19
C LEU A 32 10.89 -2.88 -8.56
N THR A 33 10.51 -3.98 -7.90
CA THR A 33 11.08 -5.29 -8.23
C THR A 33 10.83 -5.58 -9.72
N ALA A 34 11.65 -6.44 -10.33
CA ALA A 34 11.48 -6.77 -11.74
C ALA A 34 10.04 -7.25 -12.06
N GLU A 35 9.43 -7.96 -11.11
CA GLU A 35 8.03 -8.43 -11.18
C GLU A 35 7.03 -7.27 -11.12
N GLN A 36 7.20 -6.32 -10.19
CA GLN A 36 6.34 -5.14 -10.09
C GLN A 36 6.43 -4.25 -11.33
N LYS A 37 7.62 -4.11 -11.91
CA LYS A 37 7.82 -3.37 -13.17
C LYS A 37 7.08 -4.04 -14.34
N ALA A 38 7.20 -5.36 -14.47
CA ALA A 38 6.52 -6.13 -15.51
C ALA A 38 4.99 -6.04 -15.36
N GLU A 39 4.47 -6.11 -14.13
CA GLU A 39 3.04 -5.94 -13.88
C GLU A 39 2.56 -4.53 -14.24
N LEU A 40 3.32 -3.50 -13.88
CA LEU A 40 2.99 -2.10 -14.18
C LEU A 40 3.02 -1.80 -15.68
N GLU A 41 3.95 -2.40 -16.42
CA GLU A 41 4.00 -2.35 -17.88
C GLU A 41 2.76 -3.02 -18.51
N SER A 42 2.36 -4.20 -18.00
CA SER A 42 1.16 -4.91 -18.47
C SER A 42 -0.11 -4.08 -18.27
N ILE A 43 -0.23 -3.42 -17.11
CA ILE A 43 -1.35 -2.52 -16.78
C ILE A 43 -1.35 -1.34 -17.75
N THR A 44 -0.18 -0.74 -17.99
CA THR A 44 -0.02 0.42 -18.89
C THR A 44 -0.47 0.08 -20.30
N LYS A 45 -0.01 -1.07 -20.83
CA LYS A 45 -0.39 -1.57 -22.16
C LYS A 45 -1.90 -1.75 -22.30
N ARG A 46 -2.56 -2.33 -21.29
CA ARG A 46 -4.02 -2.51 -21.31
C ARG A 46 -4.78 -1.19 -21.27
N VAL A 47 -4.31 -0.24 -20.47
CA VAL A 47 -4.92 1.10 -20.40
C VAL A 47 -4.77 1.83 -21.74
N GLU A 48 -3.61 1.73 -22.39
CA GLU A 48 -3.40 2.29 -23.74
C GLU A 48 -4.32 1.66 -24.77
N GLU A 49 -4.47 0.34 -24.77
CA GLU A 49 -5.40 -0.38 -25.65
C GLU A 49 -6.85 0.13 -25.48
N ILE A 50 -7.32 0.25 -24.24
CA ILE A 50 -8.65 0.78 -23.93
C ILE A 50 -8.77 2.26 -24.35
N LYS A 51 -7.68 3.03 -24.28
CA LYS A 51 -7.63 4.45 -24.67
C LYS A 51 -7.68 4.62 -26.18
N SER A 52 -7.00 3.76 -26.94
CA SER A 52 -6.99 3.79 -28.42
C SER A 52 -8.23 3.15 -29.05
N MET A 53 -9.01 2.39 -28.28
CA MET A 53 -10.25 1.77 -28.75
C MET A 53 -11.27 2.82 -29.22
N ASP A 54 -11.87 2.61 -30.39
CA ASP A 54 -13.03 3.38 -30.83
C ASP A 54 -14.26 3.02 -30.00
N ARG A 55 -14.88 4.05 -29.40
CA ARG A 55 -16.00 3.91 -28.44
C ARG A 55 -17.33 4.36 -29.03
N SER A 56 -17.33 4.78 -30.30
CA SER A 56 -18.47 5.37 -31.00
C SER A 56 -19.63 4.39 -31.13
N SER A 57 -19.32 3.11 -31.32
CA SER A 57 -20.29 2.01 -31.43
C SER A 57 -20.72 1.41 -30.08
N LEU A 58 -20.08 1.78 -28.97
CA LEU A 58 -20.34 1.15 -27.68
C LEU A 58 -21.67 1.59 -27.08
N THR A 59 -22.33 0.69 -26.39
CA THR A 59 -23.50 0.95 -25.56
C THR A 59 -23.11 1.66 -24.26
N LYS A 60 -24.10 2.22 -23.54
CA LYS A 60 -23.84 2.89 -22.24
C LYS A 60 -23.27 1.91 -21.19
N THR A 61 -23.68 0.64 -21.25
CA THR A 61 -23.23 -0.43 -20.35
C THR A 61 -21.78 -0.81 -20.63
N GLU A 62 -21.40 -0.98 -21.88
CA GLU A 62 -20.01 -1.31 -22.28
C GLU A 62 -19.05 -0.18 -21.94
N ARG A 63 -19.43 1.08 -22.20
CA ARG A 63 -18.63 2.24 -21.76
C ARG A 63 -18.45 2.29 -20.24
N LYS A 64 -19.46 1.86 -19.47
CA LYS A 64 -19.38 1.80 -18.01
C LYS A 64 -18.45 0.66 -17.56
N ALA A 65 -18.47 -0.48 -18.26
CA ALA A 65 -17.56 -1.59 -18.01
C ALA A 65 -16.09 -1.18 -18.23
N LEU A 66 -15.78 -0.54 -19.37
CA LEU A 66 -14.43 -0.04 -19.65
C LEU A 66 -13.94 0.97 -18.60
N ARG A 67 -14.81 1.85 -18.12
CA ARG A 67 -14.46 2.79 -17.03
C ARG A 67 -14.18 2.08 -15.70
N LYS A 68 -14.88 0.98 -15.42
CA LYS A 68 -14.62 0.17 -14.22
C LYS A 68 -13.28 -0.55 -14.35
N GLU A 69 -13.02 -1.16 -15.50
CA GLU A 69 -11.76 -1.84 -15.79
C GLU A 69 -10.57 -0.88 -15.62
N VAL A 70 -10.61 0.30 -16.22
CA VAL A 70 -9.55 1.32 -16.05
C VAL A 70 -9.39 1.75 -14.57
N LYS A 71 -10.47 1.86 -13.81
CA LYS A 71 -10.39 2.17 -12.36
C LYS A 71 -9.74 1.05 -11.56
N GLU A 72 -10.01 -0.21 -11.90
CA GLU A 72 -9.40 -1.37 -11.24
C GLU A 72 -7.91 -1.47 -11.58
N LEU A 73 -7.55 -1.28 -12.86
CA LEU A 73 -6.17 -1.18 -13.32
C LEU A 73 -5.40 -0.06 -12.60
N LYS A 74 -6.03 1.11 -12.43
CA LYS A 74 -5.46 2.21 -11.63
C LYS A 74 -5.23 1.81 -10.18
N LYS A 75 -6.19 1.16 -9.52
CA LYS A 75 -6.02 0.72 -8.12
C LYS A 75 -4.86 -0.26 -7.96
N ARG A 76 -4.69 -1.19 -8.92
CA ARG A 76 -3.56 -2.12 -8.94
C ARG A 76 -2.23 -1.37 -9.12
N ALA A 77 -2.14 -0.46 -10.08
CA ALA A 77 -0.95 0.38 -10.27
C ALA A 77 -0.65 1.28 -9.05
N ASP A 78 -1.67 1.83 -8.40
CA ASP A 78 -1.54 2.64 -7.18
C ASP A 78 -1.08 1.77 -6.00
N PHE A 79 -1.44 0.48 -5.94
CA PHE A 79 -0.94 -0.46 -4.93
C PHE A 79 0.51 -0.89 -5.20
N LEU A 80 0.88 -1.04 -6.48
CA LEU A 80 2.26 -1.32 -6.90
C LEU A 80 3.19 -0.12 -6.65
N ASN A 81 2.70 1.11 -6.86
CA ASN A 81 3.43 2.34 -6.60
C ASN A 81 3.42 2.79 -5.15
N GLN A 82 2.36 2.46 -4.40
CA GLN A 82 2.38 2.66 -2.96
C GLN A 82 3.35 1.65 -2.38
N ASN A 83 4.42 2.15 -1.80
CA ASN A 83 5.26 1.43 -0.85
C ASN A 83 4.41 1.05 0.38
N VAL A 84 3.40 0.18 0.23
CA VAL A 84 2.74 -0.50 1.36
C VAL A 84 3.68 -1.59 1.88
N THR A 85 4.93 -1.22 2.11
CA THR A 85 5.65 -1.76 3.26
C THR A 85 4.90 -1.19 4.45
N LEU A 86 4.16 -2.05 5.16
CA LEU A 86 3.54 -1.67 6.42
C LEU A 86 4.65 -1.05 7.26
N SER A 87 4.61 0.28 7.44
CA SER A 87 5.62 1.00 8.21
C SER A 87 5.84 0.24 9.52
N LEU A 88 7.06 0.17 10.02
CA LEU A 88 7.34 -0.52 11.29
C LEU A 88 6.34 -0.06 12.37
N GLY A 89 5.96 1.23 12.36
CA GLY A 89 4.91 1.77 13.23
C GLY A 89 3.50 1.24 12.94
N ALA A 90 3.13 1.03 11.68
CA ALA A 90 1.83 0.47 11.31
C ALA A 90 1.71 -1.02 11.68
N ILE A 91 2.79 -1.81 11.57
CA ILE A 91 2.85 -3.20 12.09
C ILE A 91 2.61 -3.20 13.60
N ILE A 92 3.31 -2.32 14.33
CA ILE A 92 3.16 -2.19 15.79
C ILE A 92 1.74 -1.80 16.18
N ILE A 93 1.11 -0.84 15.47
CA ILE A 93 -0.27 -0.43 15.74
C ILE A 93 -1.26 -1.59 15.51
N ILE A 94 -1.10 -2.36 14.43
CA ILE A 94 -1.96 -3.53 14.16
C ILE A 94 -1.77 -4.60 15.23
N LEU A 95 -0.53 -4.89 15.64
CA LEU A 95 -0.25 -5.84 16.73
C LEU A 95 -0.87 -5.40 18.06
N LEU A 96 -0.80 -4.10 18.40
CA LEU A 96 -1.45 -3.56 19.60
C LEU A 96 -2.97 -3.68 19.55
N LEU A 97 -3.60 -3.40 18.41
CA LEU A 97 -5.05 -3.55 18.24
C LEU A 97 -5.50 -5.01 18.41
N LEU A 98 -4.74 -5.98 17.89
CA LEU A 98 -5.06 -7.40 18.08
C LEU A 98 -5.02 -7.82 19.56
N ILE A 99 -4.08 -7.29 20.35
CA ILE A 99 -3.98 -7.58 21.80
C ILE A 99 -5.13 -6.94 22.59
N ILE A 100 -5.69 -5.81 22.13
CA ILE A 100 -6.81 -5.13 22.81
C ILE A 100 -8.14 -5.83 22.53
N ILE A 101 -8.30 -6.38 21.32
CA ILE A 101 -9.54 -6.99 20.85
C ILE A 101 -9.67 -8.46 21.32
N LEU A 102 -8.55 -9.18 21.46
CA LEU A 102 -8.49 -10.56 21.93
C LEU A 102 -8.54 -10.65 23.46
#